data_AF-A0A518CWS0-F1
#
_entry.id   AF-A0A518CWS0-F1
#
_cell.length_a   1.000
_cell.length_b   1.000
_cell.length_c   1.000
_cell.angle_alpha   90.00
_cell.angle_beta   90.00
_cell.angle_gamma   90.00
#
_symmetry.space_group_name_H-M   'P 1'
#
loop_
_entity.id
_entity.type
_entity.pdbx_description
1 polymer ?
#
loop_
_entity_poly.entity_id
_entity_poly.type
_entity_poly.pdbx_seq_one_letter_code
_entity_poly.pdbx_strand_id
1 'polypeptide(L)'
;MHPIATTFVSAALLLGLTAGPTVFAVDADQDPAPPTAVPAQDEAPTGALAQLLATLSEEGVDLDLDGGLVSIEAAVGVRSQLVEYLLVGPGGATHESLLYTRVTPSLLNAGLLALGANPGRNARWVEVEPEPPLGEAEGGSEAEAGDDGEAADAPLADRPRFRIVPPHGDGFYLYTAWREEDEVFFFRVEDLVANLETGRAMQRAPFVFLGSRMATIAGMVRPLERDEEERPADDEMLFIADYERNLINLVYFREGNTLLTASHGEGTREDVWAANIWNLPDTDQPLRLIFSREKLERVPEGLVDGLPLVVRPDEPARW
;
A
#
# COMPACT_ATOMS: atom_id res chain seq x y z
N MET A 1 37.39 12.33 37.90
CA MET A 1 38.02 13.16 36.86
C MET A 1 39.48 12.72 36.72
N HIS A 2 39.75 11.86 35.75
CA HIS A 2 41.09 11.41 35.36
C HIS A 2 41.18 11.46 33.83
N PRO A 3 42.22 12.07 33.24
CA PRO A 3 42.40 12.10 31.80
C PRO A 3 43.25 10.91 31.36
N ILE A 4 42.81 10.20 30.32
CA ILE A 4 43.68 9.29 29.57
C ILE A 4 43.67 9.76 28.12
N ALA A 5 44.76 10.44 27.76
CA ALA A 5 45.17 10.65 26.38
C ALA A 5 45.89 9.38 25.92
N THR A 6 45.58 8.87 24.73
CA THR A 6 46.44 7.88 24.06
C THR A 6 46.46 8.15 22.56
N THR A 7 47.69 8.12 22.07
CA THR A 7 48.23 8.61 20.81
C THR A 7 47.97 7.66 19.65
N PHE A 8 47.87 8.27 18.47
CA PHE A 8 47.95 7.69 17.12
C PHE A 8 49.06 6.65 16.92
N VAL A 9 48.74 5.60 16.15
CA VAL A 9 49.70 4.92 15.26
C VAL A 9 49.03 4.67 13.90
N SER A 10 49.55 5.34 12.88
CA SER A 10 49.31 5.06 11.47
C SER A 10 49.96 3.75 11.06
N ALA A 11 49.25 2.93 10.28
CA ALA A 11 49.86 1.91 9.44
C ALA A 11 49.23 1.99 8.04
N ALA A 12 50.00 2.54 7.10
CA ALA A 12 49.74 2.47 5.68
C ALA A 12 50.21 1.12 5.15
N LEU A 13 49.39 0.44 4.37
CA LEU A 13 49.84 -0.63 3.48
C LEU A 13 49.28 -0.36 2.08
N LEU A 14 50.17 0.14 1.21
CA LEU A 14 50.00 0.13 -0.24
C LEU A 14 50.21 -1.29 -0.75
N LEU A 15 49.24 -1.83 -1.49
CA LEU A 15 49.49 -2.86 -2.49
C LEU A 15 48.63 -2.52 -3.73
N GLY A 16 49.33 -2.13 -4.79
CA GLY A 16 48.76 -1.83 -6.08
C GLY A 16 48.50 -3.08 -6.90
N LEU A 17 47.37 -3.07 -7.60
CA LEU A 17 47.10 -3.90 -8.77
C LEU A 17 46.34 -3.00 -9.75
N THR A 18 47.08 -2.46 -10.73
CA THR A 18 46.55 -1.69 -11.85
C THR A 18 46.10 -2.65 -12.94
N ALA A 19 44.80 -2.94 -13.01
CA ALA A 19 44.18 -3.48 -14.21
C ALA A 19 43.91 -2.30 -15.16
N GLY A 20 44.62 -2.27 -16.29
CA GLY A 20 44.50 -1.22 -17.29
C GLY A 20 43.15 -1.26 -18.01
N PRO A 21 42.64 -0.10 -18.48
CA PRO A 21 41.43 -0.08 -19.27
C PRO A 21 41.70 -0.65 -20.67
N THR A 22 40.90 -1.65 -21.07
CA THR A 22 40.78 -2.07 -22.46
C THR A 22 40.01 -0.97 -23.21
N VAL A 23 40.74 -0.16 -23.97
CA VAL A 23 40.15 0.85 -24.85
C VAL A 23 39.61 0.13 -26.08
N PHE A 24 38.28 -0.01 -26.18
CA PHE A 24 37.64 -0.33 -27.43
C PHE A 24 37.79 0.88 -28.36
N ALA A 25 38.46 0.68 -29.49
CA ALA A 25 38.51 1.68 -30.56
C ALA A 25 37.11 1.81 -31.16
N VAL A 26 36.42 2.91 -30.81
CA VAL A 26 35.22 3.35 -31.50
C VAL A 26 35.67 3.99 -32.81
N ASP A 27 35.18 3.46 -33.91
CA ASP A 27 35.41 3.97 -35.26
C ASP A 27 34.93 5.43 -35.32
N ALA A 28 35.87 6.37 -35.50
CA ALA A 28 35.67 7.79 -35.28
C ALA A 28 35.23 8.57 -36.54
N ASP A 29 34.66 7.89 -37.54
CA ASP A 29 34.44 8.46 -38.88
C ASP A 29 32.97 8.45 -39.34
N GLN A 30 32.03 8.46 -38.40
CA GLN A 30 30.65 8.86 -38.69
C GLN A 30 30.33 10.18 -38.00
N ASP A 31 30.38 11.25 -38.79
CA ASP A 31 29.76 12.53 -38.43
C ASP A 31 28.30 12.27 -38.07
N PRO A 32 27.87 12.49 -36.82
CA PRO A 32 26.47 12.36 -36.45
C PRO A 32 25.69 13.38 -37.27
N ALA A 33 24.70 12.90 -38.04
CA ALA A 33 23.75 13.76 -38.72
C ALA A 33 23.19 14.78 -37.71
N PRO A 34 23.08 16.07 -38.09
CA PRO A 34 22.58 17.09 -37.19
C PRO A 34 21.23 16.63 -36.62
N PRO A 35 21.01 16.73 -35.30
CA PRO A 35 19.77 16.28 -34.69
C PRO A 35 18.62 17.00 -35.39
N THR A 36 17.76 16.23 -36.05
CA THR A 36 16.50 16.72 -36.62
C THR A 36 15.77 17.43 -35.49
N ALA A 37 15.56 18.74 -35.65
CA ALA A 37 14.87 19.55 -34.65
C ALA A 37 13.53 18.90 -34.33
N VAL A 38 13.39 18.37 -33.11
CA VAL A 38 12.11 17.91 -32.58
C VAL A 38 11.20 19.12 -32.61
N PRO A 39 10.07 19.10 -33.34
CA PRO A 39 9.16 20.23 -33.37
C PRO A 39 8.72 20.51 -31.93
N ALA A 40 8.96 21.74 -31.47
CA ALA A 40 8.51 22.20 -30.17
C ALA A 40 6.99 22.13 -30.15
N GLN A 41 6.45 21.12 -29.45
CA GLN A 41 5.03 21.06 -29.14
C GLN A 41 4.77 22.04 -27.99
N ASP A 42 4.52 23.30 -28.36
CA ASP A 42 4.00 24.37 -27.49
C ASP A 42 2.50 24.16 -27.19
N GLU A 43 2.07 22.94 -26.85
CA GLU A 43 0.77 22.77 -26.21
C GLU A 43 0.92 23.01 -24.71
N ALA A 44 0.26 24.07 -24.23
CA ALA A 44 0.33 24.47 -22.84
C ALA A 44 -0.04 23.31 -21.89
N PRO A 45 0.64 23.18 -20.73
CA PRO A 45 0.45 22.08 -19.77
C PRO A 45 -0.99 21.88 -19.28
N THR A 46 -1.86 22.87 -19.50
CA THR A 46 -3.30 22.82 -19.19
C THR A 46 -4.05 21.72 -19.96
N GLY A 47 -3.65 21.41 -21.20
CA GLY A 47 -4.33 20.39 -22.01
C GLY A 47 -4.12 18.96 -21.47
N ALA A 48 -2.89 18.63 -21.11
CA ALA A 48 -2.53 17.32 -20.57
C ALA A 48 -3.21 17.03 -19.23
N LEU A 49 -3.28 18.03 -18.33
CA LEU A 49 -3.96 17.87 -17.04
C LEU A 49 -5.48 17.66 -17.22
N ALA A 50 -6.11 18.45 -18.09
CA ALA A 50 -7.54 18.28 -18.38
C ALA A 50 -7.83 16.90 -18.98
N GLN A 51 -6.95 16.40 -19.86
CA GLN A 51 -7.07 15.06 -20.43
C GLN A 51 -6.92 13.98 -19.35
N LEU A 52 -5.94 14.11 -18.44
CA LEU A 52 -5.77 13.18 -17.33
C LEU A 52 -7.02 13.14 -16.44
N LEU A 53 -7.57 14.31 -16.06
CA LEU A 53 -8.78 14.40 -15.24
C LEU A 53 -9.98 13.73 -15.93
N ALA A 54 -10.15 13.95 -17.23
CA ALA A 54 -11.21 13.32 -18.01
C ALA A 54 -11.04 11.79 -18.04
N THR A 55 -9.85 11.30 -18.36
CA THR A 55 -9.55 9.85 -18.40
C THR A 55 -9.75 9.18 -17.05
N LEU A 56 -9.29 9.80 -15.95
CA LEU A 56 -9.49 9.25 -14.61
C LEU A 56 -10.99 9.16 -14.27
N SER A 57 -11.76 10.22 -14.56
CA SER A 57 -13.19 10.23 -14.27
C SER A 57 -13.97 9.21 -15.11
N GLU A 58 -13.65 9.05 -16.39
CA GLU A 58 -14.24 8.02 -17.27
C GLU A 58 -14.00 6.59 -16.73
N GLU A 59 -12.88 6.39 -16.04
CA GLU A 59 -12.49 5.11 -15.44
C GLU A 59 -12.90 4.97 -13.95
N GLY A 60 -13.75 5.88 -13.46
CA GLY A 60 -14.31 5.82 -12.11
C GLY A 60 -13.41 6.35 -10.99
N VAL A 61 -12.41 7.17 -11.33
CA VAL A 61 -11.52 7.88 -10.40
C VAL A 61 -11.81 9.37 -10.43
N ASP A 62 -12.52 9.87 -9.44
CA ASP A 62 -12.82 11.29 -9.31
C ASP A 62 -11.69 12.00 -8.56
N LEU A 63 -10.95 12.87 -9.25
CA LEU A 63 -9.81 13.62 -8.72
C LEU A 63 -10.17 15.09 -8.49
N ASP A 64 -10.08 15.54 -7.24
CA ASP A 64 -10.23 16.94 -6.82
C ASP A 64 -8.87 17.46 -6.33
N LEU A 65 -8.16 18.15 -7.22
CA LEU A 65 -6.84 18.71 -6.95
C LEU A 65 -6.89 19.85 -5.92
N ASP A 66 -7.95 20.65 -5.94
CA ASP A 66 -8.10 21.83 -5.08
C ASP A 66 -8.44 21.39 -3.64
N GLY A 67 -9.30 20.38 -3.50
CA GLY A 67 -9.65 19.77 -2.21
C GLY A 67 -8.62 18.78 -1.69
N GLY A 68 -7.66 18.34 -2.52
CA GLY A 68 -6.66 17.34 -2.12
C GLY A 68 -7.26 15.94 -1.96
N LEU A 69 -8.20 15.55 -2.83
CA LEU A 69 -9.02 14.34 -2.70
C LEU A 69 -8.99 13.48 -3.97
N VAL A 70 -9.03 12.16 -3.77
CA VAL A 70 -9.43 11.20 -4.79
C VAL A 70 -10.62 10.43 -4.24
N SER A 71 -11.59 10.09 -5.07
CA SER A 71 -12.68 9.19 -4.66
C SER A 71 -13.03 8.18 -5.74
N ILE A 72 -13.45 6.99 -5.31
CA ILE A 72 -13.83 5.88 -6.20
C ILE A 72 -15.09 5.21 -5.68
N GLU A 73 -15.81 4.54 -6.57
CA GLU A 73 -16.84 3.60 -6.16
C GLU A 73 -16.22 2.31 -5.62
N ALA A 74 -16.82 1.79 -4.54
CA ALA A 74 -16.51 0.49 -3.98
C ALA A 74 -17.80 -0.16 -3.47
N ALA A 75 -17.72 -1.42 -3.07
CA ALA A 75 -18.81 -2.12 -2.41
C ALA A 75 -18.29 -2.92 -1.23
N VAL A 76 -19.19 -3.20 -0.28
CA VAL A 76 -18.88 -4.02 0.89
C VAL A 76 -18.61 -5.46 0.46
N GLY A 77 -17.44 -5.98 0.79
CA GLY A 77 -17.07 -7.38 0.61
C GLY A 77 -17.47 -8.21 1.84
N VAL A 78 -16.47 -8.76 2.51
CA VAL A 78 -16.68 -9.71 3.59
C VAL A 78 -17.02 -9.02 4.91
N ARG A 79 -18.07 -9.51 5.59
CA ARG A 79 -18.53 -8.98 6.89
C ARG A 79 -18.32 -9.91 8.08
N SER A 80 -18.13 -11.20 7.85
CA SER A 80 -18.16 -12.23 8.89
C SER A 80 -16.90 -13.09 8.97
N GLN A 81 -15.83 -12.69 8.27
CA GLN A 81 -14.54 -13.37 8.32
C GLN A 81 -13.45 -12.38 8.74
N LEU A 82 -12.26 -12.93 8.98
CA LEU A 82 -11.08 -12.11 9.18
C LEU A 82 -10.75 -11.37 7.87
N VAL A 83 -10.19 -10.16 8.00
CA VAL A 83 -9.83 -9.33 6.87
C VAL A 83 -8.37 -8.91 6.94
N GLU A 84 -7.62 -9.19 5.89
CA GLU A 84 -6.22 -8.76 5.74
C GLU A 84 -6.12 -7.54 4.82
N TYR A 85 -7.10 -7.38 3.93
CA TYR A 85 -7.16 -6.29 2.96
C TYR A 85 -8.35 -5.36 3.22
N LEU A 86 -8.12 -4.06 3.07
CA LEU A 86 -9.19 -3.07 3.07
C LEU A 86 -9.88 -3.03 1.70
N LEU A 87 -9.11 -3.05 0.61
CA LEU A 87 -9.61 -2.85 -0.74
C LEU A 87 -8.89 -3.75 -1.75
N VAL A 88 -9.67 -4.47 -2.55
CA VAL A 88 -9.18 -5.29 -3.66
C VAL A 88 -9.98 -5.05 -4.95
N GLY A 89 -9.38 -5.40 -6.08
CA GLY A 89 -10.01 -5.43 -7.39
C GLY A 89 -10.56 -6.82 -7.74
N PRO A 90 -11.17 -6.97 -8.92
CA PRO A 90 -11.62 -8.28 -9.39
C PRO A 90 -10.43 -9.22 -9.56
N GLY A 91 -10.47 -10.40 -8.93
CA GLY A 91 -9.39 -11.39 -8.95
C GLY A 91 -8.35 -11.25 -7.83
N GLY A 92 -8.47 -10.22 -6.97
CA GLY A 92 -7.67 -10.11 -5.75
C GLY A 92 -8.16 -11.04 -4.64
N ALA A 93 -7.67 -10.80 -3.42
CA ALA A 93 -7.97 -11.58 -2.22
C ALA A 93 -9.37 -11.30 -1.64
N THR A 94 -10.42 -11.44 -2.45
CA THR A 94 -11.80 -11.01 -2.12
C THR A 94 -12.42 -11.70 -0.90
N HIS A 95 -11.94 -12.90 -0.53
CA HIS A 95 -12.44 -13.66 0.61
C HIS A 95 -11.94 -13.15 1.97
N GLU A 96 -10.95 -12.26 1.97
CA GLU A 96 -10.34 -11.66 3.16
C GLU A 96 -10.24 -10.14 3.02
N SER A 97 -11.18 -9.57 2.26
CA SER A 97 -11.22 -8.14 1.93
C SER A 97 -12.50 -7.47 2.43
N LEU A 98 -12.35 -6.33 3.09
CA LEU A 98 -13.48 -5.55 3.57
C LEU A 98 -14.28 -4.93 2.43
N LEU A 99 -13.59 -4.38 1.43
CA LEU A 99 -14.18 -3.69 0.29
C LEU A 99 -13.62 -4.24 -1.02
N TYR A 100 -14.39 -4.11 -2.09
CA TYR A 100 -13.89 -4.32 -3.45
C TYR A 100 -14.27 -3.16 -4.37
N THR A 101 -13.45 -2.91 -5.39
CA THR A 101 -13.68 -1.90 -6.43
C THR A 101 -13.43 -2.49 -7.82
N ARG A 102 -13.93 -1.81 -8.86
CA ARG A 102 -13.61 -2.12 -10.26
C ARG A 102 -12.51 -1.23 -10.83
N VAL A 103 -12.10 -0.19 -10.10
CA VAL A 103 -11.05 0.72 -10.53
C VAL A 103 -9.73 -0.03 -10.70
N THR A 104 -9.05 0.23 -11.82
CA THR A 104 -7.72 -0.32 -12.08
C THR A 104 -6.69 0.30 -11.14
N PRO A 105 -5.86 -0.50 -10.43
CA PRO A 105 -4.91 0.02 -9.45
C PRO A 105 -3.94 1.09 -9.98
N SER A 106 -3.42 0.95 -11.22
CA SER A 106 -2.55 1.96 -11.82
C SER A 106 -3.23 3.31 -12.05
N LEU A 107 -4.53 3.34 -12.34
CA LEU A 107 -5.30 4.57 -12.47
C LEU A 107 -5.53 5.25 -11.12
N LEU A 108 -5.86 4.47 -10.08
CA LEU A 108 -5.94 5.00 -8.72
C LEU A 108 -4.57 5.55 -8.27
N ASN A 109 -3.49 4.83 -8.55
CA ASN A 109 -2.12 5.28 -8.27
C ASN A 109 -1.81 6.62 -8.96
N ALA A 110 -2.17 6.77 -10.23
CA ALA A 110 -1.99 8.03 -10.96
C ALA A 110 -2.76 9.19 -10.30
N GLY A 111 -4.01 8.96 -9.86
CA GLY A 111 -4.78 9.94 -9.11
C GLY A 111 -4.11 10.35 -7.79
N LEU A 112 -3.61 9.39 -7.02
CA LEU A 112 -2.92 9.65 -5.74
C LEU A 112 -1.60 10.41 -5.94
N LEU A 113 -0.84 10.09 -7.00
CA LEU A 113 0.37 10.83 -7.39
C LEU A 113 0.04 12.26 -7.84
N ALA A 114 -1.07 12.47 -8.55
CA ALA A 114 -1.52 13.80 -8.98
C ALA A 114 -1.85 14.72 -7.79
N LEU A 115 -2.20 14.16 -6.62
CA LEU A 115 -2.32 14.88 -5.35
C LEU A 115 -0.97 15.21 -4.69
N GLY A 116 0.15 14.93 -5.35
CA GLY A 116 1.50 15.22 -4.86
C GLY A 116 2.02 14.27 -3.79
N ALA A 117 1.41 13.09 -3.65
CA ALA A 117 1.91 12.07 -2.72
C ALA A 117 3.21 11.44 -3.22
N ASN A 118 4.17 11.25 -2.32
CA ASN A 118 5.41 10.54 -2.61
C ASN A 118 5.34 9.12 -2.03
N PRO A 119 5.72 8.07 -2.79
CA PRO A 119 5.84 6.73 -2.24
C PRO A 119 6.72 6.70 -0.98
N GLY A 120 6.15 6.16 0.09
CA GLY A 120 6.82 5.89 1.34
C GLY A 120 7.65 4.62 1.31
N ARG A 121 7.94 4.09 2.48
CA ARG A 121 8.61 2.80 2.66
C ARG A 121 7.67 1.84 3.36
N ASN A 122 7.61 0.62 2.83
CA ASN A 122 6.89 -0.48 3.44
C ASN A 122 7.51 -0.90 4.78
N ALA A 123 6.78 -1.72 5.54
CA ALA A 123 7.27 -2.38 6.72
C ALA A 123 8.54 -3.20 6.43
N ARG A 124 9.42 -3.32 7.43
CA ARG A 124 10.65 -4.11 7.31
C ARG A 124 10.86 -4.99 8.53
N TRP A 125 11.23 -6.24 8.30
CA TRP A 125 11.59 -7.20 9.34
C TRP A 125 13.11 -7.18 9.48
N VAL A 126 13.59 -6.64 10.59
CA VAL A 126 15.01 -6.53 10.89
C VAL A 126 15.37 -7.60 11.90
N GLU A 127 16.28 -8.50 11.52
CA GLU A 127 16.78 -9.53 12.43
C GLU A 127 17.43 -8.88 13.67
N VAL A 128 17.14 -9.45 14.86
CA VAL A 128 17.66 -8.94 16.14
C VAL A 128 18.99 -9.62 16.45
N GLU A 129 20.06 -8.84 16.67
CA GLU A 129 21.36 -9.35 17.11
C GLU A 129 21.53 -9.20 18.64
N PRO A 130 22.04 -10.23 19.37
CA PRO A 130 22.45 -11.55 18.88
C PRO A 130 21.24 -12.46 18.59
N GLU A 131 21.41 -13.39 17.64
CA GLU A 131 20.42 -14.43 17.34
C GLU A 131 20.01 -15.15 18.64
N PRO A 132 18.70 -15.25 18.95
CA PRO A 132 18.22 -16.07 20.05
C PRO A 132 18.82 -17.48 19.93
N PRO A 133 19.31 -18.09 21.03
CA PRO A 133 19.83 -19.43 20.99
C PRO A 133 18.70 -20.31 20.48
N LEU A 134 19.00 -21.18 19.52
CA LEU A 134 18.12 -22.22 19.02
C LEU A 134 17.79 -23.21 20.15
N GLY A 135 16.99 -22.78 21.12
CA GLY A 135 16.26 -23.64 22.05
C GLY A 135 14.98 -24.07 21.36
N GLU A 136 14.63 -25.34 21.54
CA GLU A 136 13.50 -26.07 20.94
C GLU A 136 12.15 -25.33 21.09
N ALA A 137 11.91 -24.30 20.28
CA ALA A 137 10.62 -23.65 20.14
C ALA A 137 9.74 -24.50 19.20
N GLU A 138 9.49 -25.74 19.57
CA GLU A 138 8.37 -26.50 19.03
C GLU A 138 7.08 -25.89 19.61
N GLY A 139 6.63 -24.76 19.06
CA GLY A 139 5.31 -24.20 19.36
C GLY A 139 5.23 -22.69 19.68
N GLY A 140 6.32 -21.93 19.53
CA GLY A 140 6.29 -20.48 19.78
C GLY A 140 5.64 -19.71 18.63
N SER A 141 4.41 -19.25 18.83
CA SER A 141 3.79 -18.17 18.03
C SER A 141 4.74 -16.99 17.90
N GLU A 142 4.75 -16.29 16.77
CA GLU A 142 5.52 -15.06 16.55
C GLU A 142 5.13 -14.01 17.60
N ALA A 143 5.80 -14.02 18.75
CA ALA A 143 5.52 -13.10 19.85
C ALA A 143 5.99 -11.70 19.44
N GLU A 144 5.05 -10.77 19.35
CA GLU A 144 5.29 -9.41 18.88
C GLU A 144 6.22 -8.64 19.83
N ALA A 145 7.18 -7.90 19.25
CA ALA A 145 7.99 -6.95 19.99
C ALA A 145 7.12 -5.75 20.37
N GLY A 146 6.75 -5.62 21.65
CA GLY A 146 6.16 -4.39 22.19
C GLY A 146 7.04 -3.17 21.87
N ASP A 147 6.40 -2.05 21.51
CA ASP A 147 7.02 -0.77 21.09
C ASP A 147 7.79 -0.04 22.21
N ASP A 148 7.70 -0.55 23.44
CA ASP A 148 8.11 0.11 24.68
C ASP A 148 9.49 -0.31 25.21
N GLY A 149 10.25 -1.15 24.50
CA GLY A 149 11.66 -1.41 24.84
C GLY A 149 11.89 -2.14 26.17
N GLU A 150 10.83 -2.65 26.83
CA GLU A 150 10.90 -3.42 28.07
C GLU A 150 11.20 -4.93 27.88
N ALA A 151 11.56 -5.35 26.66
CA ALA A 151 11.90 -6.75 26.36
C ALA A 151 13.28 -7.20 26.90
N ALA A 152 13.99 -6.37 27.67
CA ALA A 152 15.34 -6.69 28.15
C ALA A 152 15.38 -7.90 29.12
N ASP A 153 14.29 -8.16 29.85
CA ASP A 153 14.22 -9.21 30.87
C ASP A 153 13.46 -10.48 30.45
N ALA A 154 12.91 -10.54 29.23
CA ALA A 154 12.31 -11.77 28.71
C ALA A 154 13.39 -12.85 28.47
N PRO A 155 13.11 -14.13 28.77
CA PRO A 155 14.01 -15.24 28.46
C PRO A 155 14.44 -15.18 27.00
N LEU A 156 15.71 -15.45 26.73
CA LEU A 156 16.28 -15.32 25.39
C LEU A 156 15.55 -16.19 24.34
N ALA A 157 14.92 -17.29 24.78
CA ALA A 157 14.10 -18.18 23.93
C ALA A 157 12.75 -17.59 23.50
N ASP A 158 12.23 -16.60 24.23
CA ASP A 158 10.92 -15.98 23.97
C ASP A 158 11.04 -14.64 23.23
N ARG A 159 12.26 -14.25 22.82
CA ARG A 159 12.48 -13.00 22.10
C ARG A 159 12.10 -13.16 20.62
N PRO A 160 11.38 -12.18 20.03
CA PRO A 160 11.12 -12.20 18.60
C PRO A 160 12.42 -12.22 17.82
N ARG A 161 12.48 -13.08 16.78
CA ARG A 161 13.61 -13.13 15.84
C ARG A 161 13.75 -11.86 15.03
N PHE A 162 12.64 -11.18 14.78
CA PHE A 162 12.58 -9.97 13.98
C PHE A 162 11.97 -8.82 14.77
N ARG A 163 12.63 -7.66 14.71
CA ARG A 163 12.01 -6.38 15.04
C ARG A 163 11.35 -5.83 13.79
N ILE A 164 10.07 -5.55 13.87
CA ILE A 164 9.32 -4.97 12.77
C ILE A 164 9.45 -3.45 12.83
N VAL A 165 9.92 -2.87 11.73
CA VAL A 165 9.91 -1.41 11.52
C VAL A 165 8.64 -1.09 10.73
N PRO A 166 7.71 -0.31 11.28
CA PRO A 166 6.44 -0.01 10.61
C PRO A 166 6.66 0.79 9.32
N PRO A 167 5.69 0.76 8.39
CA PRO A 167 5.73 1.57 7.19
C PRO A 167 5.69 3.06 7.56
N HIS A 168 6.33 3.89 6.74
CA HIS A 168 6.37 5.34 6.96
C HIS A 168 6.50 6.10 5.65
N GLY A 169 6.01 7.34 5.63
CA GLY A 169 6.05 8.21 4.46
C GLY A 169 4.80 9.08 4.38
N ASP A 170 4.53 9.60 3.18
CA ASP A 170 3.27 10.26 2.90
C ASP A 170 2.11 9.27 3.07
N GLY A 171 0.92 9.80 3.36
CA GLY A 171 -0.24 8.97 3.52
C GLY A 171 -1.55 9.67 3.24
N PHE A 172 -2.63 8.90 3.38
CA PHE A 172 -3.98 9.34 3.14
C PHE A 172 -4.88 8.98 4.31
N TYR A 173 -5.77 9.92 4.63
CA TYR A 173 -6.92 9.71 5.47
C TYR A 173 -8.03 9.10 4.60
N LEU A 174 -8.37 7.84 4.85
CA LEU A 174 -9.40 7.14 4.10
C LEU A 174 -10.77 7.25 4.79
N TYR A 175 -11.83 7.45 4.01
CA TYR A 175 -13.21 7.54 4.49
C TYR A 175 -14.15 6.76 3.57
N THR A 176 -15.24 6.26 4.12
CA THR A 176 -16.38 5.79 3.33
C THR A 176 -17.56 6.72 3.50
N ALA A 177 -18.35 6.86 2.44
CA ALA A 177 -19.59 7.63 2.47
C ALA A 177 -20.67 6.93 1.65
N TRP A 178 -21.90 6.94 2.15
CA TRP A 178 -23.09 6.50 1.41
C TRP A 178 -24.32 7.22 1.95
N ARG A 179 -25.43 7.03 1.26
CA ARG A 179 -26.75 7.47 1.71
C ARG A 179 -27.61 6.29 2.07
N GLU A 180 -28.39 6.44 3.13
CA GLU A 180 -29.48 5.55 3.45
C GLU A 180 -30.71 6.43 3.68
N GLU A 181 -31.74 6.24 2.86
CA GLU A 181 -32.89 7.15 2.81
C GLU A 181 -32.43 8.62 2.59
N ASP A 182 -32.75 9.51 3.54
CA ASP A 182 -32.36 10.93 3.55
C ASP A 182 -31.12 11.22 4.42
N GLU A 183 -30.51 10.19 5.02
CA GLU A 183 -29.35 10.32 5.89
C GLU A 183 -28.04 10.03 5.13
N VAL A 184 -26.99 10.78 5.49
CA VAL A 184 -25.63 10.59 4.98
C VAL A 184 -24.80 9.93 6.06
N PHE A 185 -24.23 8.79 5.73
CA PHE A 185 -23.29 8.06 6.58
C PHE A 185 -21.87 8.35 6.12
N PHE A 186 -21.00 8.71 7.06
CA PHE A 186 -19.62 9.10 6.78
C PHE A 186 -18.69 8.61 7.89
N PHE A 187 -17.77 7.71 7.56
CA PHE A 187 -16.90 7.06 8.54
C PHE A 187 -15.45 7.07 8.10
N ARG A 188 -14.54 7.10 9.07
CA ARG A 188 -13.15 6.68 8.86
C ARG A 188 -13.16 5.20 8.55
N VAL A 189 -12.34 4.72 7.60
CA VAL A 189 -12.27 3.29 7.31
C VAL A 189 -11.87 2.47 8.53
N GLU A 190 -11.06 3.03 9.43
CA GLU A 190 -10.65 2.37 10.66
C GLU A 190 -11.82 2.14 11.63
N ASP A 191 -12.88 2.95 11.56
CA ASP A 191 -14.10 2.71 12.36
C ASP A 191 -14.93 1.53 11.83
N LEU A 192 -14.66 1.10 10.59
CA LEU A 192 -15.30 -0.03 9.93
C LEU A 192 -14.55 -1.34 10.15
N VAL A 193 -13.39 -1.29 10.80
CA VAL A 193 -12.55 -2.45 11.11
C VAL A 193 -12.53 -2.62 12.62
N ALA A 194 -12.92 -3.79 13.10
CA ALA A 194 -12.87 -4.16 14.50
C ALA A 194 -11.63 -5.00 14.79
N ASN A 195 -10.95 -4.69 15.89
CA ASN A 195 -9.97 -5.55 16.53
C ASN A 195 -10.72 -6.53 17.44
N LEU A 196 -10.72 -7.82 17.08
CA LEU A 196 -11.41 -8.87 17.81
C LEU A 196 -10.81 -9.17 19.18
N GLU A 197 -9.53 -8.88 19.39
CA GLU A 197 -8.88 -9.09 20.69
C GLU A 197 -9.31 -8.01 21.68
N THR A 198 -9.29 -6.74 21.26
CA THR A 198 -9.60 -5.61 22.15
C THR A 198 -11.09 -5.24 22.17
N GLY A 199 -11.85 -5.72 21.18
CA GLY A 199 -13.25 -5.35 20.96
C GLY A 199 -13.47 -3.89 20.54
N ARG A 200 -12.41 -3.21 20.07
CA ARG A 200 -12.44 -1.80 19.67
C ARG A 200 -12.29 -1.66 18.17
N ALA A 201 -12.62 -0.48 17.64
CA ALA A 201 -12.26 -0.11 16.28
C ALA A 201 -10.72 -0.03 16.13
N MET A 202 -10.25 -0.26 14.91
CA MET A 202 -8.85 -0.10 14.52
C MET A 202 -8.34 1.30 14.86
N GLN A 203 -7.07 1.41 15.28
CA GLN A 203 -6.49 2.70 15.61
C GLN A 203 -6.47 3.63 14.38
N ARG A 204 -7.05 4.82 14.52
CA ARG A 204 -7.08 5.82 13.45
C ARG A 204 -5.68 6.37 13.15
N ALA A 205 -5.25 6.25 11.90
CA ALA A 205 -3.98 6.75 11.40
C ALA A 205 -4.04 6.97 9.88
N PRO A 206 -3.19 7.84 9.29
CA PRO A 206 -3.08 7.90 7.83
C PRO A 206 -2.53 6.57 7.29
N PHE A 207 -3.06 6.08 6.18
CA PHE A 207 -2.51 4.93 5.46
C PHE A 207 -1.29 5.39 4.68
N VAL A 208 -0.16 4.69 4.81
CA VAL A 208 1.06 5.03 4.08
C VAL A 208 0.88 4.69 2.62
N PHE A 209 1.13 5.65 1.74
CA PHE A 209 1.13 5.44 0.30
C PHE A 209 2.44 4.78 -0.12
N LEU A 210 2.37 3.58 -0.69
CA LEU A 210 3.51 2.82 -1.21
C LEU A 210 3.66 2.94 -2.73
N GLY A 211 2.55 3.13 -3.44
CA GLY A 211 2.53 3.26 -4.90
C GLY A 211 2.84 1.96 -5.67
N SER A 212 2.85 0.81 -5.00
CA SER A 212 3.26 -0.50 -5.55
C SER A 212 4.64 -0.44 -6.22
N ARG A 213 4.91 -1.35 -7.16
CA ARG A 213 6.17 -1.40 -7.94
C ARG A 213 5.94 -1.97 -9.33
N MET A 214 6.89 -1.74 -10.21
CA MET A 214 7.01 -2.45 -11.48
C MET A 214 7.91 -3.68 -11.27
N ALA A 215 7.51 -4.86 -11.77
CA ALA A 215 8.38 -6.03 -11.81
C ALA A 215 8.05 -7.00 -12.95
N THR A 216 9.01 -7.85 -13.30
CA THR A 216 8.87 -8.85 -14.36
C THR A 216 8.13 -10.10 -13.88
N ILE A 217 7.36 -10.71 -14.77
CA ILE A 217 6.58 -11.94 -14.50
C ILE A 217 7.51 -13.12 -14.18
N ALA A 218 8.67 -13.19 -14.83
CA ALA A 218 9.68 -14.22 -14.58
C ALA A 218 10.19 -14.23 -13.13
N GLY A 219 10.11 -13.09 -12.42
CA GLY A 219 10.44 -12.99 -11.00
C GLY A 219 9.32 -13.42 -10.05
N MET A 220 8.10 -13.67 -10.55
CA MET A 220 6.91 -13.96 -9.74
C MET A 220 6.39 -15.39 -9.91
N VAL A 221 6.44 -15.95 -11.12
CA VAL A 221 5.94 -17.30 -11.39
C VAL A 221 7.02 -18.32 -11.06
N ARG A 222 6.82 -19.15 -10.02
CA ARG A 222 7.65 -20.35 -9.83
C ARG A 222 7.51 -21.21 -11.10
N PRO A 223 8.58 -21.88 -11.59
CA PRO A 223 8.60 -22.58 -12.90
C PRO A 223 7.70 -23.82 -13.03
N LEU A 224 6.51 -23.82 -12.43
CA LEU A 224 5.60 -24.95 -12.41
C LEU A 224 4.51 -24.75 -13.47
N GLU A 225 4.64 -25.52 -14.55
CA GLU A 225 3.54 -26.06 -15.36
C GLU A 225 2.74 -25.11 -16.29
N ARG A 226 3.34 -24.03 -16.82
CA ARG A 226 2.78 -23.39 -18.04
C ARG A 226 3.50 -23.87 -19.28
N ASP A 227 2.74 -24.15 -20.34
CA ASP A 227 3.25 -24.41 -21.68
C ASP A 227 4.15 -23.24 -22.11
N GLU A 228 5.33 -23.54 -22.67
CA GLU A 228 6.32 -22.54 -23.08
C GLU A 228 5.76 -21.49 -24.06
N GLU A 229 4.70 -21.82 -24.80
CA GLU A 229 4.06 -20.93 -25.78
C GLU A 229 3.16 -19.84 -25.16
N GLU A 230 2.66 -20.01 -23.93
CA GLU A 230 1.86 -19.00 -23.22
C GLU A 230 2.68 -18.15 -22.25
N ARG A 231 3.99 -18.36 -22.20
CA ARG A 231 4.88 -17.56 -21.36
C ARG A 231 4.94 -16.15 -21.95
N PRO A 232 4.49 -15.11 -21.21
CA PRO A 232 4.80 -13.73 -21.61
C PRO A 232 6.31 -13.63 -21.78
N ALA A 233 6.76 -12.82 -22.75
CA ALA A 233 8.19 -12.60 -22.94
C ALA A 233 8.82 -12.25 -21.58
N ASP A 234 9.92 -12.92 -21.20
CA ASP A 234 10.49 -12.88 -19.85
C ASP A 234 10.82 -11.45 -19.33
N ASP A 235 10.77 -10.45 -20.22
CA ASP A 235 11.08 -9.04 -19.96
C ASP A 235 9.86 -8.12 -19.79
N GLU A 236 8.62 -8.62 -19.84
CA GLU A 236 7.44 -7.75 -19.65
C GLU A 236 7.34 -7.25 -18.19
N MET A 237 7.49 -5.94 -18.03
CA MET A 237 7.33 -5.25 -16.74
C MET A 237 5.85 -4.99 -16.48
N LEU A 238 5.32 -5.57 -15.40
CA LEU A 238 3.97 -5.32 -14.94
C LEU A 238 3.96 -4.39 -13.73
N PHE A 239 2.89 -3.61 -13.61
CA PHE A 239 2.56 -2.94 -12.36
C PHE A 239 1.92 -3.96 -11.41
N ILE A 240 2.56 -4.26 -10.28
CA ILE A 240 2.20 -5.45 -9.49
C ILE A 240 0.81 -5.37 -8.90
N ALA A 241 0.37 -4.19 -8.46
CA ALA A 241 -1.00 -4.02 -7.99
C ALA A 241 -2.04 -4.33 -9.09
N ASP A 242 -1.75 -4.05 -10.37
CA ASP A 242 -2.64 -4.41 -11.49
C ASP A 242 -2.68 -5.93 -11.72
N TYR A 243 -1.60 -6.63 -11.41
CA TYR A 243 -1.53 -8.08 -11.53
C TYR A 243 -2.21 -8.78 -10.35
N GLU A 244 -1.82 -8.45 -9.12
CA GLU A 244 -2.33 -9.07 -7.90
C GLU A 244 -3.74 -8.61 -7.53
N ARG A 245 -4.14 -7.42 -7.99
CA ARG A 245 -5.44 -6.80 -7.70
C ARG A 245 -5.68 -6.60 -6.20
N ASN A 246 -4.63 -6.52 -5.40
CA ASN A 246 -4.68 -6.13 -4.00
C ASN A 246 -4.23 -4.66 -3.87
N LEU A 247 -5.13 -3.77 -3.46
CA LEU A 247 -4.87 -2.32 -3.50
C LEU A 247 -4.46 -1.76 -2.15
N ILE A 248 -5.12 -2.19 -1.07
CA ILE A 248 -4.88 -1.66 0.28
C ILE A 248 -4.90 -2.79 1.30
N ASN A 249 -3.81 -2.95 2.05
CA ASN A 249 -3.67 -3.93 3.12
C ASN A 249 -3.87 -3.29 4.50
N LEU A 250 -4.50 -4.05 5.41
CA LEU A 250 -4.63 -3.74 6.84
C LEU A 250 -3.43 -4.29 7.64
N VAL A 251 -2.88 -5.40 7.17
CA VAL A 251 -1.75 -6.12 7.79
C VAL A 251 -0.47 -5.90 7.00
N TYR A 252 0.70 -6.07 7.60
CA TYR A 252 1.98 -5.81 6.96
C TYR A 252 2.48 -7.00 6.15
N PHE A 253 2.55 -6.84 4.83
CA PHE A 253 3.20 -7.81 3.95
C PHE A 253 4.66 -7.42 3.67
N ARG A 254 5.55 -8.39 3.50
CA ARG A 254 6.98 -8.13 3.22
C ARG A 254 7.19 -7.49 1.86
N GLU A 255 6.39 -7.88 0.89
CA GLU A 255 6.54 -7.56 -0.52
C GLU A 255 6.14 -6.10 -0.81
N GLY A 256 5.16 -5.56 -0.08
CA GLY A 256 4.70 -4.18 -0.24
C GLY A 256 4.14 -3.89 -1.64
N ASN A 257 3.45 -4.89 -2.23
CA ASN A 257 2.95 -4.82 -3.60
C ASN A 257 1.66 -3.97 -3.74
N THR A 258 1.06 -3.54 -2.63
CA THR A 258 -0.17 -2.72 -2.59
C THR A 258 0.11 -1.25 -2.87
N LEU A 259 -0.95 -0.46 -3.08
CA LEU A 259 -0.86 0.99 -3.23
C LEU A 259 -0.75 1.71 -1.89
N LEU A 260 -1.48 1.25 -0.88
CA LEU A 260 -1.43 1.78 0.48
C LEU A 260 -1.38 0.66 1.51
N THR A 261 -0.76 0.93 2.64
CA THR A 261 -0.73 0.04 3.81
C THR A 261 -1.14 0.79 5.07
N ALA A 262 -1.79 0.11 6.00
CA ALA A 262 -2.03 0.66 7.33
C ALA A 262 -0.70 1.04 8.01
N SER A 263 -0.73 2.01 8.95
CA SER A 263 0.48 2.56 9.61
C SER A 263 0.55 2.36 11.12
N HIS A 264 -0.49 1.78 11.71
CA HIS A 264 -0.57 1.49 13.14
C HIS A 264 0.27 0.25 13.47
N GLY A 265 0.83 0.17 14.69
CA GLY A 265 1.71 -0.92 15.10
C GLY A 265 1.06 -2.30 15.08
N GLU A 266 -0.26 -2.37 15.29
CA GLU A 266 -1.01 -3.63 15.27
C GLU A 266 -1.16 -4.24 13.87
N GLY A 267 -0.67 -3.58 12.80
CA GLY A 267 -0.66 -4.14 11.44
C GLY A 267 0.21 -5.40 11.32
N THR A 268 0.92 -5.78 12.38
CA THR A 268 1.68 -7.02 12.50
C THR A 268 0.80 -8.24 12.81
N ARG A 269 -0.46 -8.01 13.20
CA ARG A 269 -1.42 -9.04 13.60
C ARG A 269 -2.38 -9.35 12.47
N GLU A 270 -2.27 -10.55 11.91
CA GLU A 270 -3.13 -10.97 10.79
C GLU A 270 -4.48 -11.55 11.26
N ASP A 271 -4.55 -12.02 12.50
CA ASP A 271 -5.64 -12.86 13.01
C ASP A 271 -6.72 -12.11 13.82
N VAL A 272 -6.59 -10.79 13.95
CA VAL A 272 -7.46 -9.98 14.84
C VAL A 272 -8.43 -9.06 14.12
N TRP A 273 -8.33 -8.88 12.81
CA TRP A 273 -9.14 -7.89 12.10
C TRP A 273 -10.40 -8.48 11.52
N ALA A 274 -11.55 -7.87 11.80
CA ALA A 274 -12.83 -8.22 11.21
C ALA A 274 -13.61 -6.96 10.81
N ALA A 275 -14.64 -7.12 9.98
CA ALA A 275 -15.55 -6.03 9.69
C ALA A 275 -16.32 -5.60 10.96
N ASN A 276 -16.40 -4.30 11.21
CA ASN A 276 -17.32 -3.73 12.19
C ASN A 276 -18.72 -3.65 11.59
N ILE A 277 -19.45 -4.76 11.67
CA ILE A 277 -20.75 -4.95 10.99
C ILE A 277 -21.83 -3.92 11.36
N TRP A 278 -21.68 -3.22 12.48
CA TRP A 278 -22.62 -2.20 12.94
C TRP A 278 -22.49 -0.88 12.18
N ASN A 279 -21.31 -0.62 11.63
CA ASN A 279 -21.00 0.61 10.89
C ASN A 279 -20.95 0.38 9.38
N LEU A 280 -21.34 -0.80 8.90
CA LEU A 280 -21.25 -1.16 7.49
C LEU A 280 -22.63 -1.55 6.93
N PRO A 281 -22.92 -1.15 5.68
CA PRO A 281 -23.99 -1.76 4.89
C PRO A 281 -23.85 -3.28 4.78
N ASP A 282 -24.89 -3.93 4.25
CA ASP A 282 -24.82 -5.34 3.88
C ASP A 282 -23.79 -5.60 2.76
N THR A 283 -23.35 -6.84 2.63
CA THR A 283 -22.44 -7.25 1.54
C THR A 283 -23.03 -6.89 0.18
N ASP A 284 -22.14 -6.51 -0.75
CA ASP A 284 -22.42 -6.01 -2.10
C ASP A 284 -23.14 -4.66 -2.19
N GLN A 285 -23.42 -4.01 -1.06
CA GLN A 285 -23.97 -2.66 -1.08
C GLN A 285 -22.89 -1.64 -1.48
N PRO A 286 -23.24 -0.67 -2.35
CA PRO A 286 -22.30 0.32 -2.85
C PRO A 286 -21.98 1.38 -1.80
N LEU A 287 -20.73 1.85 -1.82
CA LEU A 287 -20.27 3.01 -1.06
C LEU A 287 -19.24 3.81 -1.87
N ARG A 288 -19.03 5.06 -1.47
CA ARG A 288 -17.94 5.90 -1.99
C ARG A 288 -16.74 5.76 -1.06
N LEU A 289 -15.58 5.39 -1.59
CA LEU A 289 -14.31 5.42 -0.86
C LEU A 289 -13.55 6.70 -1.22
N ILE A 290 -13.13 7.47 -0.21
CA ILE A 290 -12.50 8.78 -0.36
C ILE A 290 -11.10 8.75 0.26
N PHE A 291 -10.12 9.20 -0.50
CA PHE A 291 -8.72 9.35 -0.14
C PHE A 291 -8.44 10.84 0.04
N SER A 292 -8.10 11.28 1.25
CA SER A 292 -7.81 12.68 1.53
C SER A 292 -6.40 12.88 2.06
N ARG A 293 -5.74 13.96 1.62
CA ARG A 293 -4.47 14.41 2.20
C ARG A 293 -4.65 15.00 3.60
N GLU A 294 -5.86 15.44 3.95
CA GLU A 294 -6.17 16.06 5.22
C GLU A 294 -7.28 15.31 5.98
N LYS A 295 -7.45 15.65 7.27
CA LYS A 295 -8.56 15.10 8.05
C LYS A 295 -9.86 15.80 7.65
N LEU A 296 -10.88 15.03 7.36
CA LEU A 296 -12.22 15.51 7.01
C LEU A 296 -13.15 15.30 8.21
N GLU A 297 -13.93 16.33 8.53
CA GLU A 297 -14.96 16.27 9.58
C GLU A 297 -16.33 15.88 9.03
N ARG A 298 -16.54 16.05 7.73
CA ARG A 298 -17.79 15.79 7.01
C ARG A 298 -17.50 15.43 5.55
N VAL A 299 -18.49 14.86 4.86
CA VAL A 299 -18.42 14.64 3.42
C VAL A 299 -18.23 15.99 2.70
N PRO A 300 -17.25 16.11 1.78
CA PRO A 300 -17.10 17.28 0.94
C PRO A 300 -18.40 17.58 0.17
N GLU A 301 -18.80 18.86 0.12
CA GLU A 301 -20.11 19.27 -0.42
C GLU A 301 -20.31 18.81 -1.88
N GLY A 302 -19.25 18.82 -2.69
CA GLY A 302 -19.28 18.35 -4.08
C GLY A 302 -19.50 16.84 -4.27
N LEU A 303 -19.38 16.03 -3.21
CA LEU A 303 -19.57 14.58 -3.27
C LEU A 303 -20.95 14.12 -2.79
N VAL A 304 -21.69 14.97 -2.06
CA VAL A 304 -22.94 14.57 -1.37
C VAL A 304 -24.01 14.06 -2.35
N ASP A 305 -24.20 14.75 -3.47
CA ASP A 305 -25.20 14.39 -4.47
C ASP A 305 -24.84 13.11 -5.25
N GLY A 306 -23.55 12.77 -5.29
CA GLY A 306 -23.00 11.58 -5.96
C GLY A 306 -22.77 10.38 -5.03
N LEU A 307 -23.23 10.45 -3.78
CA LEU A 307 -23.14 9.33 -2.85
C LEU A 307 -24.12 8.22 -3.26
N PRO A 308 -23.68 6.94 -3.25
CA PRO A 308 -24.55 5.83 -3.59
C PRO A 308 -25.64 5.64 -2.53
N LEU A 309 -26.83 5.25 -2.98
CA LEU A 309 -27.96 4.92 -2.12
C LEU A 309 -27.91 3.44 -1.75
N VAL A 310 -27.76 3.16 -0.46
CA VAL A 310 -27.87 1.84 0.14
C VAL A 310 -29.34 1.57 0.45
N VAL A 311 -29.83 0.43 0.00
CA VAL A 311 -31.18 -0.03 0.32
C VAL A 311 -31.06 -1.14 1.35
N ARG A 312 -31.58 -0.90 2.55
CA ARG A 312 -31.70 -1.99 3.52
C ARG A 312 -32.67 -3.02 2.95
N PRO A 313 -32.32 -4.32 2.97
CA PRO A 313 -33.30 -5.35 2.66
C PRO A 313 -34.50 -5.13 3.58
N ASP A 314 -35.71 -5.16 3.00
CA ASP A 314 -36.96 -4.99 3.76
C ASP A 314 -36.85 -5.78 5.06
N GLU A 315 -36.92 -5.07 6.19
CA GLU A 315 -36.75 -5.66 7.52
C GLU A 315 -37.73 -6.86 7.56
N PRO A 316 -37.25 -8.12 7.65
CA PRO A 316 -38.16 -9.25 7.62
C PRO A 316 -39.11 -9.03 8.78
N ALA A 317 -40.41 -8.97 8.48
CA ALA A 317 -41.46 -8.62 9.42
C ALA A 317 -41.14 -9.27 10.77
N ARG A 318 -40.85 -8.44 11.79
CA ARG A 318 -40.52 -8.94 13.13
C ARG A 318 -41.71 -9.78 13.60
N TRP A 319 -41.55 -11.10 13.59
CA TRP A 319 -42.56 -12.07 14.04
C TRP A 319 -42.66 -12.09 15.57
#